data_AF-A0A354UBQ7-F1
#
_entry.id   AF-A0A354UBQ7-F1
#
_cell.length_a   1.000
_cell.length_b   1.000
_cell.length_c   1.000
_cell.angle_alpha   90.00
_cell.angle_beta   90.00
_cell.angle_gamma   90.00
#
_symmetry.space_group_name_H-M   'P 1'
#
loop_
_entity.id
_entity.type
_entity.pdbx_description
1 polymer ?
#
loop_
_entity_poly.entity_id
_entity_poly.type
_entity_poly.pdbx_seq_one_letter_code
_entity_poly.pdbx_strand_id
1 'polypeptide(L)' 'MASNAEFNLKRLAKTTLPMDFVRAHSGEWDHQAWLEFCASLEDKGYTPVDLDQVGLLLEQKKMEYWAERNSK' A
#
# COMPACT_ATOMS: atom_id res chain seq x y z
N MET A 1 -8.49 -10.03 -20.50
CA MET A 1 -9.08 -8.86 -19.82
C MET A 1 -8.47 -8.77 -18.44
N ALA A 2 -7.98 -7.60 -18.02
CA ALA A 2 -7.48 -7.43 -16.65
C ALA A 2 -8.63 -7.67 -15.66
N SER A 3 -8.37 -8.37 -14.57
CA SER A 3 -9.36 -8.56 -13.51
C SER A 3 -9.63 -7.24 -12.79
N ASN A 4 -10.80 -7.10 -12.16
CA ASN A 4 -11.09 -5.93 -11.32
C ASN A 4 -10.03 -5.75 -10.21
N ALA A 5 -9.46 -6.87 -9.71
CA ALA A 5 -8.37 -6.86 -8.75
C ALA A 5 -7.09 -6.21 -9.30
N GLU A 6 -6.67 -6.58 -10.53
CA GLU A 6 -5.52 -5.98 -11.18
C GLU A 6 -5.75 -4.49 -11.48
N PHE A 7 -6.97 -4.13 -11.92
CA PHE A 7 -7.34 -2.73 -12.16
C PHE A 7 -7.26 -1.89 -10.88
N ASN A 8 -7.83 -2.38 -9.78
CA ASN A 8 -7.83 -1.69 -8.50
C ASN A 8 -6.43 -1.56 -7.92
N LEU A 9 -5.58 -2.59 -8.05
CA LEU A 9 -4.16 -2.53 -7.65
C LEU A 9 -3.41 -1.45 -8.43
N LYS A 10 -3.56 -1.40 -9.76
CA LYS A 10 -2.94 -0.36 -10.60
C LYS A 10 -3.44 1.04 -10.25
N ARG A 11 -4.72 1.18 -9.88
CA ARG A 11 -5.28 2.44 -9.42
C ARG A 11 -4.67 2.83 -8.07
N LEU A 12 -4.59 1.90 -7.11
CA LEU A 12 -3.98 2.11 -5.80
C LEU A 12 -2.52 2.55 -5.90
N ALA A 13 -1.72 1.87 -6.73
CA ALA A 13 -0.29 2.17 -6.93
C ALA A 13 -0.02 3.57 -7.48
N LYS A 14 -1.02 4.22 -8.12
CA LYS A 14 -0.93 5.60 -8.62
C LYS A 14 -1.32 6.65 -7.57
N THR A 15 -1.83 6.23 -6.42
CA THR A 15 -2.19 7.14 -5.33
C THR A 15 -1.07 7.30 -4.32
N THR A 16 -1.21 8.28 -3.43
CA THR A 16 -0.29 8.44 -2.30
C THR A 16 -0.58 7.48 -1.15
N LEU A 17 -1.74 6.82 -1.12
CA LEU A 17 -2.19 5.97 0.00
C LEU A 17 -1.13 4.95 0.47
N PRO A 18 -0.45 4.20 -0.43
CA PRO A 18 0.59 3.25 -0.02
C PRO A 18 1.77 3.94 0.65
N MET A 19 2.23 5.07 0.10
CA MET A 19 3.36 5.83 0.65
C MET A 19 2.97 6.56 1.95
N ASP A 20 1.76 7.08 2.04
CA ASP A 20 1.24 7.75 3.23
C ASP A 20 1.12 6.78 4.40
N PHE A 21 0.67 5.54 4.15
CA PHE A 21 0.67 4.46 5.13
C PHE A 21 2.10 4.16 5.62
N VAL A 22 3.04 3.92 4.70
CA VAL A 22 4.45 3.67 5.05
C VAL A 22 5.02 4.81 5.90
N ARG A 23 4.76 6.07 5.54
CA ARG A 23 5.23 7.24 6.29
C ARG A 23 4.60 7.36 7.67
N ALA A 24 3.28 7.14 7.79
CA ALA A 24 2.56 7.18 9.06
C ALA A 24 3.11 6.15 10.06
N HIS A 25 3.57 5.01 9.54
CA HIS A 25 4.18 3.92 10.31
C HIS A 25 5.71 3.95 10.30
N SER A 26 6.34 5.03 9.82
CA SER A 26 7.82 5.15 9.76
C SER A 26 8.55 3.98 9.08
N GLY A 27 7.91 3.33 8.10
CA GLY A 27 8.45 2.17 7.39
C GLY A 27 8.27 0.82 8.10
N GLU A 28 7.61 0.79 9.26
CA GLU A 28 7.40 -0.41 10.06
C GLU A 28 5.96 -0.47 10.57
N TRP A 29 5.21 -1.48 10.14
CA TRP A 29 3.83 -1.71 10.58
C TRP A 29 3.68 -3.13 11.13
N ASP A 30 2.77 -3.28 12.09
CA ASP A 30 2.40 -4.58 12.62
C ASP A 30 1.19 -5.16 11.87
N HIS A 31 0.70 -6.31 12.35
CA HIS A 31 -0.46 -6.96 11.76
C HIS A 31 -1.75 -6.13 11.91
N GLN A 32 -1.90 -5.38 13.00
CA GLN A 32 -3.10 -4.59 13.25
C GLN A 32 -3.19 -3.41 12.28
N ALA A 33 -2.09 -2.68 12.11
CA ALA A 33 -1.98 -1.60 11.12
C ALA A 33 -2.23 -2.11 9.69
N TRP A 34 -1.76 -3.32 9.37
CA TRP A 34 -2.06 -3.97 8.09
C TRP A 34 -3.57 -4.20 7.90
N LEU A 35 -4.26 -4.76 8.89
CA LEU A 35 -5.71 -5.00 8.80
C LEU A 35 -6.51 -3.69 8.68
N GLU A 36 -6.12 -2.65 9.41
CA GLU A 36 -6.73 -1.32 9.31
C GLU A 36 -6.53 -0.71 7.93
N PHE A 37 -5.35 -0.88 7.33
CA PHE A 37 -5.11 -0.45 5.97
C PHE A 37 -5.99 -1.20 4.97
N CYS A 38 -6.09 -2.53 5.08
CA CYS A 38 -6.98 -3.33 4.24
C CYS A 38 -8.45 -2.88 4.34
N ALA A 39 -8.95 -2.66 5.55
CA ALA A 39 -10.30 -2.16 5.78
C ALA A 39 -10.50 -0.77 5.14
N SER A 40 -9.50 0.10 5.22
CA SER A 40 -9.56 1.42 4.57
C SER A 40 -9.60 1.32 3.03
N LEU A 41 -8.95 0.32 2.44
CA LEU A 41 -8.99 0.07 0.99
C LEU A 41 -10.37 -0.40 0.55
N GLU A 42 -11.04 -1.21 1.35
CA GLU A 42 -12.43 -1.63 1.13
C GLU A 42 -13.38 -0.43 1.18
N ASP A 43 -13.31 0.39 2.23
CA ASP A 43 -14.13 1.59 2.38
C ASP A 43 -13.93 2.60 1.22
N LYS A 44 -12.69 2.74 0.75
CA LYS A 44 -12.35 3.59 -0.41
C LYS A 44 -12.66 2.95 -1.77
N GLY A 45 -13.25 1.74 -1.79
CA GLY A 45 -13.72 1.08 -3.00
C GLY A 45 -12.61 0.51 -3.88
N TYR A 46 -11.49 0.05 -3.30
CA TYR A 46 -10.44 -0.70 -4.00
C TYR A 46 -10.69 -2.22 -3.99
N THR A 47 -11.77 -2.70 -3.39
CA THR A 47 -12.15 -4.11 -3.44
C THR A 47 -12.94 -4.44 -4.72
N PRO A 48 -12.72 -5.61 -5.35
CA PRO A 48 -11.72 -6.62 -5.00
C PRO A 48 -10.29 -6.16 -5.33
N VAL A 49 -9.31 -6.55 -4.52
CA VAL A 49 -7.87 -6.36 -4.75
C VAL A 49 -7.10 -7.55 -4.16
N ASP A 50 -5.98 -7.91 -4.77
CA ASP A 50 -5.07 -8.92 -4.26
C ASP A 50 -4.22 -8.33 -3.12
N LEU A 51 -4.48 -8.77 -1.89
CA LEU A 51 -3.81 -8.27 -0.69
C LEU A 51 -2.33 -8.67 -0.63
N ASP A 52 -1.93 -9.79 -1.24
CA ASP A 52 -0.51 -10.17 -1.32
C ASP A 52 0.25 -9.17 -2.19
N GLN A 53 -0.36 -8.75 -3.31
CA GLN A 53 0.21 -7.71 -4.17
C GLN A 53 0.23 -6.33 -3.51
N VAL A 54 -0.76 -6.02 -2.68
CA VAL A 54 -0.74 -4.80 -1.86
C VAL A 54 0.42 -4.83 -0.87
N GLY A 55 0.69 -5.98 -0.23
CA GLY A 55 1.85 -6.15 0.64
C GLY A 55 3.17 -5.87 -0.08
N LEU A 56 3.36 -6.44 -1.28
CA LEU A 56 4.55 -6.18 -2.10
C LEU A 56 4.68 -4.70 -2.49
N LEU A 57 3.56 -4.03 -2.80
CA LEU A 57 3.55 -2.60 -3.08
C LEU A 57 4.00 -1.78 -1.87
N LEU A 58 3.57 -2.13 -0.65
CA LEU A 58 4.00 -1.45 0.57
C LEU A 58 5.49 -1.66 0.84
N GLU A 59 6.02 -2.86 0.64
CA GLU A 59 7.45 -3.13 0.77
C GLU A 59 8.28 -2.32 -0.25
N GLN A 60 7.81 -2.17 -1.49
CA GLN A 60 8.44 -1.28 -2.47
C GLN A 60 8.45 0.18 -1.98
N LYS A 61 7.33 0.68 -1.44
CA LYS A 61 7.24 2.04 -0.89
C LYS A 61 8.07 2.25 0.36
N LYS A 62 8.24 1.22 1.18
CA LYS A 62 9.19 1.20 2.29
C LYS A 62 10.62 1.40 1.81
N MET A 63 11.05 0.71 0.75
CA MET A 63 12.38 0.92 0.16
C MET A 63 12.57 2.37 -0.33
N GLU A 64 11.58 2.94 -1.02
CA GLU A 64 11.59 4.34 -1.45
C GLU A 64 11.72 5.30 -0.24
N TYR A 65 10.93 5.08 0.80
CA TYR A 65 10.97 5.85 2.05
C TYR A 65 12.36 5.86 2.72
N TRP A 66 13.00 4.69 2.81
CA TRP A 66 14.34 4.59 3.40
C TRP A 66 15.42 5.23 2.51
N ALA A 67 15.30 5.11 1.19
CA ALA A 67 16.21 5.77 0.26
C ALA A 67 16.14 7.30 0.38
N GLU A 68 14.93 7.87 0.49
CA GLU A 68 14.73 9.31 0.73
C GLU A 68 15.36 9.78 2.05
N ARG A 69 15.32 8.94 3.10
CA ARG A 69 15.88 9.26 4.43
C ARG A 69 17.39 9.13 4.50
N ASN A 70 17.97 8.12 3.85
CA ASN A 70 19.41 7.86 3.89
C ASN A 70 20.20 8.75 2.92
N SER A 71 19.51 9.44 1.99
CA SER A 71 20.11 10.40 1.07
C SER A 71 20.23 11.82 1.67
N LYS A 72 19.86 12.02 2.94
CA LYS A 72 19.99 13.29 3.67
C LYS A 72 21.02 13.16 4.79
#